data_AF-A0A392QCS0-F1
#
_entry.id   AF-A0A392QCS0-F1
#
_cell.length_a   1.000
_cell.length_b   1.000
_cell.length_c   1.000
_cell.angle_alpha   90.00
_cell.angle_beta   90.00
_cell.angle_gamma   90.00
#
_symmetry.space_group_name_H-M   'P 1'
#
loop_
_entity.id
_entity.type
_entity.pdbx_description
1 polymer ?
#
loop_
_entity_poly.entity_id
_entity_poly.type
_entity_poly.pdbx_seq_one_letter_code
_entity_poly.pdbx_strand_id
1 'polypeptide(L)'
;ARQRLGAGGVAITWEMFKRELWVKYFSADVRNKKVVEFLELKQGNMTVAEYAAKFEALSAFSPYYNTPEAEYDKCVKSESGLHPEVKHLIGFSEIRDFPTLVNKSRICDEDGRAKSNYYKAANENKRKGQDRGKAYEDRNKRSGESSKGKKNNGGFCYKCGEKGHKSYECPKKEDKCFKCGRLGHKADVCREGVVCFNCGEGG
;
A
#
# COMPACT_ATOMS: atom_id res chain seq x y z
N ALA A 1 51.32 -27.30 18.80
CA ALA A 1 50.20 -27.58 17.87
C ALA A 1 50.68 -28.51 16.76
N ARG A 2 50.03 -29.66 16.54
CA ARG A 2 50.40 -30.60 15.46
C ARG A 2 49.78 -30.11 14.14
N GLN A 3 50.57 -29.52 13.25
CA GLN A 3 50.13 -29.23 11.88
C GLN A 3 49.93 -30.54 11.13
N ARG A 4 48.73 -30.79 10.61
CA ARG A 4 48.49 -31.89 9.67
C ARG A 4 48.94 -31.43 8.29
N LEU A 5 49.97 -32.08 7.75
CA LEU A 5 50.46 -31.86 6.40
C LEU A 5 49.53 -32.60 5.41
N GLY A 6 49.13 -31.92 4.33
CA GLY A 6 48.38 -32.52 3.23
C GLY A 6 49.29 -33.34 2.31
N ALA A 7 48.72 -33.91 1.25
CA ALA A 7 49.50 -34.60 0.22
C ALA A 7 50.56 -33.63 -0.36
N GLY A 8 51.85 -34.01 -0.27
CA GLY A 8 52.98 -33.19 -0.72
C GLY A 8 53.67 -32.34 0.37
N GLY A 9 53.35 -32.52 1.65
CA GLY A 9 54.07 -31.84 2.74
C GLY A 9 53.69 -30.36 2.93
N VAL A 10 52.62 -29.90 2.26
CA VAL A 10 52.07 -28.55 2.44
C VAL A 10 51.20 -28.51 3.69
N ALA A 11 51.43 -27.53 4.57
CA ALA A 11 50.57 -27.31 5.73
C ALA A 11 49.14 -26.99 5.31
N ILE A 12 48.16 -27.75 5.80
CA ILE A 12 46.74 -27.48 5.52
C ILE A 12 46.36 -26.21 6.29
N THR A 13 46.24 -25.09 5.57
CA THR A 13 45.72 -23.85 6.15
C THR A 13 44.20 -23.92 6.29
N TRP A 14 43.64 -23.08 7.16
CA TRP A 14 42.18 -22.96 7.31
C TRP A 14 41.49 -22.62 5.97
N GLU A 15 42.11 -21.78 5.15
CA GLU A 15 41.59 -21.42 3.83
C GLU A 15 41.58 -22.62 2.86
N MET A 16 42.63 -23.44 2.89
CA MET A 16 42.67 -24.67 2.09
C MET A 16 41.58 -25.65 2.54
N PHE A 17 41.42 -25.86 3.85
CA PHE A 17 40.37 -26.72 4.39
C PHE A 17 38.97 -26.24 3.99
N LYS A 18 38.66 -24.95 4.17
CA LYS A 18 37.37 -24.37 3.75
C LYS A 18 37.12 -24.57 2.26
N ARG A 19 38.13 -24.34 1.42
CA ARG A 19 38.00 -24.53 -0.04
C ARG A 19 37.69 -25.98 -0.39
N GLU A 20 38.44 -26.94 0.15
CA GLU A 20 38.20 -28.37 -0.11
C GLU A 20 36.84 -28.84 0.42
N LEU A 21 36.44 -28.35 1.60
CA LEU A 21 35.11 -28.61 2.18
C LEU A 21 34.01 -28.08 1.25
N TRP A 22 34.15 -26.86 0.74
CA TRP A 22 33.20 -26.26 -0.19
C TRP A 22 33.12 -27.03 -1.50
N VAL A 23 34.25 -27.41 -2.09
CA VAL A 23 34.27 -28.19 -3.33
C VAL A 23 33.57 -29.53 -3.14
N LYS A 24 33.81 -30.21 -2.01
CA LYS A 24 33.31 -31.56 -1.76
C LYS A 24 31.84 -31.63 -1.32
N TYR A 25 31.39 -30.69 -0.50
CA TYR A 25 30.05 -30.75 0.11
C TYR A 25 29.11 -29.66 -0.41
N PHE A 26 29.62 -28.64 -1.09
CA PHE A 26 28.84 -27.49 -1.56
C PHE A 26 29.22 -27.14 -2.99
N SER A 27 28.87 -28.04 -3.92
CA SER A 27 29.29 -28.00 -5.34
C SER A 27 28.96 -26.68 -6.03
N ALA A 28 29.63 -26.43 -7.16
CA ALA A 28 29.51 -25.17 -7.89
C ALA A 28 28.07 -24.87 -8.34
N ASP A 29 27.32 -25.90 -8.74
CA ASP A 29 25.91 -25.78 -9.10
C ASP A 29 25.03 -25.37 -7.91
N VAL A 30 25.28 -25.92 -6.72
CA VAL A 30 24.55 -25.53 -5.49
C VAL A 30 24.89 -24.09 -5.10
N ARG A 31 26.15 -23.68 -5.20
CA ARG A 31 26.57 -22.28 -4.99
C ARG A 31 25.91 -21.34 -5.99
N ASN A 32 25.92 -21.70 -7.27
CA ASN A 32 25.32 -20.87 -8.32
C ASN A 32 23.82 -20.70 -8.10
N LYS A 33 23.10 -21.74 -7.64
CA LYS A 33 21.70 -21.60 -7.23
C LYS A 33 21.52 -20.55 -6.12
N LYS A 34 22.45 -20.48 -5.15
CA LYS A 34 22.42 -19.44 -4.11
C LYS A 34 22.69 -18.03 -4.63
N VAL A 35 23.58 -17.89 -5.61
CA VAL A 35 23.79 -16.61 -6.30
C VAL A 35 22.52 -16.18 -7.05
N VAL A 36 21.86 -17.10 -7.76
CA VAL A 36 20.59 -16.80 -8.44
C VAL A 36 19.51 -16.40 -7.42
N GLU A 37 19.37 -17.15 -6.32
CA GLU A 37 18.46 -16.82 -5.22
C GLU A 37 18.71 -15.41 -4.65
N PHE A 38 19.98 -15.01 -4.51
CA PHE A 38 20.37 -13.67 -4.08
C PHE A 38 19.94 -12.58 -5.09
N LEU A 39 20.22 -12.80 -6.38
CA LEU A 39 19.92 -11.83 -7.43
C LEU A 39 18.41 -11.60 -7.58
N GLU A 40 17.62 -12.67 -7.43
CA GLU A 40 16.16 -12.63 -7.52
C GLU A 40 15.46 -12.26 -6.21
N LEU A 41 16.21 -12.13 -5.10
CA LEU A 41 15.65 -11.86 -3.78
C LEU A 41 14.81 -10.57 -3.79
N LYS A 42 13.55 -10.71 -3.40
CA LYS A 42 12.58 -9.63 -3.15
C LYS A 42 11.97 -9.82 -1.77
N GLN A 43 11.61 -8.73 -1.12
CA GLN A 43 10.92 -8.72 0.17
C GLN A 43 9.57 -9.48 0.07
N GLY A 44 8.77 -9.23 -0.96
CA GLY A 44 7.46 -9.86 -1.09
C GLY A 44 6.59 -9.58 0.15
N ASN A 45 6.08 -10.64 0.80
CA ASN A 45 5.25 -10.53 2.00
C ASN A 45 6.05 -10.52 3.32
N MET A 46 7.36 -10.80 3.28
CA MET A 46 8.19 -10.85 4.48
C MET A 46 8.42 -9.45 5.04
N THR A 47 8.72 -9.36 6.34
CA THR A 47 9.17 -8.12 6.96
C THR A 47 10.52 -7.72 6.42
N VAL A 48 10.87 -6.43 6.49
CA VAL A 48 12.22 -5.98 6.10
C VAL A 48 13.30 -6.67 6.94
N ALA A 49 13.02 -6.98 8.22
CA ALA A 49 13.95 -7.72 9.06
C ALA A 49 14.24 -9.13 8.51
N GLU A 50 13.22 -9.88 8.12
CA GLU A 50 13.38 -11.21 7.49
C GLU A 50 14.09 -11.12 6.13
N TYR A 51 13.76 -10.08 5.35
CA TYR A 51 14.42 -9.81 4.08
C TYR A 51 15.91 -9.52 4.25
N ALA A 52 16.27 -8.64 5.19
CA ALA A 52 17.65 -8.29 5.47
C ALA A 52 18.48 -9.51 5.93
N ALA A 53 17.91 -10.34 6.82
CA ALA A 53 18.57 -11.57 7.26
C ALA A 53 18.83 -12.54 6.09
N LYS A 54 17.85 -12.71 5.19
CA LYS A 54 18.04 -13.52 3.97
C LYS A 54 19.05 -12.88 3.02
N PHE A 55 19.02 -11.57 2.89
CA PHE A 55 19.95 -10.83 2.04
C PHE A 55 21.40 -11.07 2.48
N GLU A 56 21.71 -10.92 3.76
CA GLU A 56 23.06 -11.15 4.29
C GLU A 56 23.49 -12.61 4.17
N ALA A 57 22.60 -13.55 4.47
CA ALA A 57 22.89 -14.97 4.32
C ALA A 57 23.21 -15.36 2.87
N LEU A 58 22.50 -14.78 1.91
CA LEU A 58 22.68 -15.04 0.49
C LEU A 58 23.85 -14.23 -0.12
N SER A 59 24.10 -13.01 0.38
CA SER A 59 25.22 -12.19 -0.10
C SER A 59 26.56 -12.84 0.18
N ALA A 60 26.67 -13.68 1.22
CA ALA A 60 27.86 -14.46 1.51
C ALA A 60 28.32 -15.37 0.35
N PHE A 61 27.40 -15.76 -0.56
CA PHE A 61 27.72 -16.55 -1.76
C PHE A 61 28.09 -15.68 -2.97
N SER A 62 27.99 -14.36 -2.85
CA SER A 62 28.35 -13.39 -3.89
C SER A 62 29.43 -12.43 -3.38
N PRO A 63 30.72 -12.85 -3.40
CA PRO A 63 31.84 -12.06 -2.85
C PRO A 63 31.92 -10.62 -3.38
N TYR A 64 31.46 -10.40 -4.61
CA TYR A 64 31.39 -9.08 -5.26
C TYR A 64 30.66 -8.02 -4.42
N TYR A 65 29.64 -8.40 -3.63
CA TYR A 65 28.86 -7.44 -2.82
C TYR A 65 29.35 -7.28 -1.38
N ASN A 66 30.43 -7.98 -0.98
CA ASN A 66 30.92 -7.96 0.40
C ASN A 66 32.27 -7.22 0.53
N THR A 67 32.67 -6.46 -0.49
CA THR A 67 33.84 -5.58 -0.40
C THR A 67 33.41 -4.17 0.04
N PRO A 68 34.29 -3.39 0.68
CA PRO A 68 34.01 -2.00 1.02
C PRO A 68 33.63 -1.15 -0.20
N GLU A 69 34.25 -1.41 -1.35
CA GLU A 69 34.02 -0.66 -2.60
C GLU A 69 32.62 -0.93 -3.18
N ALA A 70 32.05 -2.09 -2.88
CA ALA A 70 30.73 -2.51 -3.37
C ALA A 70 29.57 -2.10 -2.45
N GLU A 71 29.83 -1.33 -1.39
CA GLU A 71 28.78 -0.93 -0.42
C GLU A 71 27.64 -0.17 -1.10
N TYR A 72 27.96 0.71 -2.04
CA TYR A 72 26.99 1.42 -2.85
C TYR A 72 26.09 0.45 -3.63
N ASP A 73 26.68 -0.49 -4.35
CA ASP A 73 25.96 -1.49 -5.16
C ASP A 73 25.13 -2.43 -4.29
N LYS A 74 25.63 -2.76 -3.08
CA LYS A 74 24.91 -3.52 -2.07
C LYS A 74 23.64 -2.79 -1.61
N CYS A 75 23.74 -1.48 -1.38
CA CYS A 75 22.59 -0.65 -1.05
C CYS A 75 21.56 -0.63 -2.19
N VAL A 76 22.00 -0.39 -3.43
CA VAL A 76 21.12 -0.41 -4.62
C VAL A 76 20.41 -1.75 -4.76
N LYS A 77 21.15 -2.86 -4.64
CA LYS A 77 20.57 -4.20 -4.75
C LYS A 77 19.55 -4.45 -3.64
N SER A 78 19.85 -4.07 -2.41
CA SER A 78 18.93 -4.20 -1.27
C SER A 78 17.66 -3.39 -1.49
N GLU A 79 17.80 -2.11 -1.84
CA GLU A 79 16.68 -1.20 -2.12
C GLU A 79 15.80 -1.70 -3.27
N SER A 80 16.41 -2.26 -4.33
CA SER A 80 15.69 -2.78 -5.48
C SER A 80 14.72 -3.91 -5.15
N GLY A 81 15.01 -4.68 -4.10
CA GLY A 81 14.20 -5.80 -3.63
C GLY A 81 13.15 -5.43 -2.59
N LEU A 82 13.15 -4.18 -2.08
CA LEU A 82 12.17 -3.72 -1.11
C LEU A 82 10.76 -3.60 -1.70
N HIS A 83 9.75 -3.79 -0.86
CA HIS A 83 8.35 -3.57 -1.21
C HIS A 83 8.12 -2.11 -1.64
N PRO A 84 7.26 -1.82 -2.64
CA PRO A 84 7.11 -0.47 -3.20
C PRO A 84 6.88 0.65 -2.19
N GLU A 85 6.05 0.41 -1.16
CA GLU A 85 5.77 1.41 -0.12
C GLU A 85 7.02 1.79 0.69
N VAL A 86 7.82 0.79 1.09
CA VAL A 86 9.08 0.99 1.82
C VAL A 86 10.11 1.62 0.88
N LYS A 87 10.24 1.06 -0.33
CA LYS A 87 11.18 1.52 -1.36
C LYS A 87 11.00 3.00 -1.68
N HIS A 88 9.77 3.48 -1.80
CA HIS A 88 9.50 4.87 -2.10
C HIS A 88 10.08 5.83 -1.04
N LEU A 89 9.85 5.53 0.23
CA LEU A 89 10.36 6.36 1.35
C LEU A 89 11.88 6.29 1.47
N ILE A 90 12.45 5.10 1.25
CA ILE A 90 13.88 4.87 1.34
C ILE A 90 14.64 5.49 0.17
N GLY A 91 14.11 5.38 -1.05
CA GLY A 91 14.73 5.94 -2.25
C GLY A 91 14.89 7.46 -2.19
N PHE A 92 13.95 8.18 -1.59
CA PHE A 92 14.08 9.63 -1.36
C PHE A 92 15.20 10.02 -0.39
N SER A 93 15.61 9.09 0.49
CA SER A 93 16.67 9.36 1.46
C SER A 93 18.07 9.12 0.90
N GLU A 94 18.18 8.55 -0.31
CA GLU A 94 19.44 8.29 -1.03
C GLU A 94 20.55 7.64 -0.17
N ILE A 95 20.17 6.71 0.72
CA ILE A 95 21.09 6.11 1.70
C ILE A 95 22.07 5.16 1.01
N ARG A 96 23.38 5.38 1.22
CA ARG A 96 24.47 4.56 0.65
C ARG A 96 25.38 3.91 1.69
N ASP A 97 24.88 3.81 2.93
CA ASP A 97 25.47 3.05 4.02
C ASP A 97 24.53 1.88 4.33
N PHE A 98 25.04 0.65 4.22
CA PHE A 98 24.18 -0.53 4.26
C PHE A 98 23.51 -0.73 5.64
N PRO A 99 24.21 -0.59 6.78
CA PRO A 99 23.58 -0.66 8.10
C PRO A 99 22.46 0.37 8.29
N THR A 100 22.68 1.61 7.87
CA THR A 100 21.68 2.69 7.97
C THR A 100 20.48 2.41 7.08
N LEU A 101 20.71 1.91 5.86
CA LEU A 101 19.66 1.53 4.91
C LEU A 101 18.74 0.47 5.53
N VAL A 102 19.31 -0.60 6.08
CA VAL A 102 18.56 -1.70 6.70
C VAL A 102 17.75 -1.20 7.89
N ASN A 103 18.35 -0.39 8.78
CA ASN A 103 17.66 0.11 9.96
C ASN A 103 16.47 1.02 9.59
N LYS A 104 16.67 1.98 8.68
CA LYS A 104 15.59 2.88 8.22
C LYS A 104 14.51 2.11 7.47
N SER A 105 14.88 1.15 6.62
CA SER A 105 13.92 0.32 5.90
C SER A 105 13.05 -0.49 6.85
N ARG A 106 13.63 -1.01 7.95
CA ARG A 106 12.88 -1.73 8.99
C ARG A 106 11.86 -0.82 9.67
N ILE A 107 12.26 0.38 10.08
CA ILE A 107 11.36 1.36 10.71
C ILE A 107 10.19 1.69 9.77
N CYS A 108 10.47 1.96 8.49
CA CYS A 108 9.42 2.26 7.51
C CYS A 108 8.44 1.08 7.30
N ASP A 109 8.93 -0.16 7.29
CA ASP A 109 8.08 -1.35 7.15
C ASP A 109 7.19 -1.57 8.38
N GLU A 110 7.74 -1.41 9.59
CA GLU A 110 6.99 -1.52 10.84
C GLU A 110 5.89 -0.45 10.94
N ASP A 111 6.23 0.82 10.67
CA ASP A 111 5.27 1.93 10.66
C ASP A 111 4.18 1.73 9.62
N GLY A 112 4.55 1.30 8.40
CA GLY A 112 3.61 1.00 7.32
C GLY A 112 2.63 -0.11 7.70
N ARG A 113 3.13 -1.20 8.30
CA ARG A 113 2.29 -2.31 8.77
C ARG A 113 1.40 -1.91 9.94
N ALA A 114 1.92 -1.16 10.91
CA ALA A 114 1.14 -0.65 12.03
C ALA A 114 -0.02 0.23 11.54
N LYS A 115 0.27 1.15 10.60
CA LYS A 115 -0.74 1.99 9.95
C LYS A 115 -1.79 1.15 9.22
N SER A 116 -1.37 0.17 8.41
CA SER A 116 -2.28 -0.74 7.70
C SER A 116 -3.19 -1.49 8.66
N ASN A 117 -2.64 -2.04 9.75
CA ASN A 117 -3.39 -2.78 10.76
C ASN A 117 -4.37 -1.88 11.51
N TYR A 118 -3.98 -0.66 11.86
CA TYR A 118 -4.86 0.34 12.48
C TYR A 118 -6.10 0.61 11.61
N TYR A 119 -5.92 0.91 10.32
CA TYR A 119 -7.04 1.17 9.41
C TYR A 119 -7.91 -0.06 9.14
N LYS A 120 -7.32 -1.27 9.09
CA LYS A 120 -8.07 -2.53 8.99
C LYS A 120 -8.97 -2.71 10.21
N ALA A 121 -8.44 -2.57 11.42
CA ALA A 121 -9.19 -2.69 12.66
C ALA A 121 -10.30 -1.63 12.78
N ALA A 122 -10.02 -0.38 12.42
CA ALA A 122 -11.02 0.69 12.41
C ALA A 122 -12.19 0.39 11.45
N ASN A 123 -11.90 -0.19 10.29
CA ASN A 123 -12.93 -0.54 9.31
C ASN A 123 -13.78 -1.76 9.76
N GLU A 124 -13.17 -2.74 10.42
CA GLU A 124 -13.89 -3.87 11.02
C GLU A 124 -14.83 -3.42 12.15
N ASN A 125 -14.39 -2.49 12.99
CA ASN A 125 -15.21 -1.92 14.05
C ASN A 125 -16.42 -1.15 13.49
N LYS A 126 -16.25 -0.45 12.37
CA LYS A 126 -17.34 0.26 11.68
C LYS A 126 -18.38 -0.70 11.10
N ARG A 127 -17.96 -1.87 10.61
CA ARG A 127 -18.87 -2.92 10.11
C ARG A 127 -19.64 -3.61 11.23
N LYS A 128 -19.00 -3.89 12.37
CA LYS A 128 -19.68 -4.45 13.57
C LYS A 128 -20.62 -3.43 14.25
N GLY A 129 -20.32 -2.13 14.16
CA GLY A 129 -21.19 -1.06 14.67
C GLY A 129 -22.46 -0.81 13.85
N GLN A 130 -22.56 -1.34 12.63
CA GLN A 130 -23.79 -1.30 11.84
C GLN A 130 -24.77 -2.44 12.18
N ASP A 131 -24.30 -3.50 12.86
CA ASP A 131 -25.10 -4.68 13.24
C ASP A 131 -25.73 -4.53 14.63
N ARG A 132 -25.12 -3.75 15.53
CA ARG A 132 -25.78 -3.31 16.77
C ARG A 132 -26.69 -2.12 16.47
N GLY A 133 -27.93 -2.45 16.11
CA GLY A 133 -29.00 -1.50 15.82
C GLY A 133 -29.04 -0.32 16.78
N LYS A 134 -29.28 0.87 16.21
CA LYS A 134 -29.59 2.10 16.95
C LYS A 134 -30.59 1.79 18.07
N ALA A 135 -30.14 1.79 19.31
CA ALA A 135 -30.97 1.54 20.49
C ALA A 135 -31.77 2.77 20.96
N TYR A 136 -31.78 3.85 20.19
CA TYR A 136 -32.57 5.04 20.46
C TYR A 136 -33.03 5.66 19.15
N GLU A 137 -34.16 5.20 18.65
CA GLU A 137 -35.05 5.95 17.76
C GLU A 137 -36.35 5.13 17.59
N ASP A 138 -37.14 5.02 18.67
CA ASP A 138 -38.58 4.83 18.51
C ASP A 138 -39.31 5.87 19.37
N ARG A 139 -39.81 6.91 18.69
CA ARG A 139 -41.22 7.21 18.84
C ARG A 139 -41.81 7.51 17.47
N ASN A 140 -42.46 6.48 16.94
CA ASN A 140 -43.72 6.55 16.23
C ASN A 140 -43.63 6.50 14.69
N LYS A 141 -43.65 5.27 14.13
CA LYS A 141 -44.76 4.86 13.26
C LYS A 141 -44.78 3.36 13.00
N ARG A 142 -45.94 2.79 13.32
CA ARG A 142 -46.32 1.39 13.30
C ARG A 142 -46.35 0.77 11.90
N SER A 143 -45.81 -0.45 11.84
CA SER A 143 -46.28 -1.69 11.19
C SER A 143 -46.68 -1.69 9.70
N GLY A 144 -46.03 -2.58 8.94
CA GLY A 144 -46.53 -3.10 7.67
C GLY A 144 -45.46 -3.81 6.83
N GLU A 145 -45.22 -5.08 7.14
CA GLU A 145 -44.78 -6.20 6.27
C GLU A 145 -43.52 -6.13 5.38
N SER A 146 -42.74 -7.21 5.51
CA SER A 146 -41.63 -7.61 4.65
C SER A 146 -42.04 -7.69 3.17
N SER A 147 -41.29 -7.03 2.29
CA SER A 147 -40.93 -7.55 0.97
C SER A 147 -39.80 -6.73 0.34
N LYS A 148 -38.75 -7.44 -0.10
CA LYS A 148 -37.80 -7.10 -1.18
C LYS A 148 -38.05 -5.75 -1.88
N GLY A 149 -37.08 -4.83 -1.80
CA GLY A 149 -37.06 -3.70 -2.73
C GLY A 149 -36.01 -2.64 -2.37
N LYS A 150 -35.03 -2.44 -3.27
CA LYS A 150 -34.13 -1.28 -3.31
C LYS A 150 -34.93 0.01 -3.03
N LYS A 151 -34.82 0.61 -1.85
CA LYS A 151 -35.32 1.97 -1.62
C LYS A 151 -34.34 2.96 -2.21
N ASN A 152 -34.53 3.21 -3.50
CA ASN A 152 -34.16 4.47 -4.14
C ASN A 152 -34.67 5.61 -3.25
N ASN A 153 -33.76 6.26 -2.54
CA ASN A 153 -34.03 7.55 -1.93
C ASN A 153 -34.07 8.57 -3.09
N GLY A 154 -35.17 8.53 -3.85
CA GLY A 154 -35.50 9.48 -4.90
C GLY A 154 -35.83 10.81 -4.26
N GLY A 155 -34.76 11.55 -3.90
CA GLY A 155 -34.85 12.92 -3.44
C GLY A 155 -35.70 13.76 -4.39
N PHE A 156 -36.22 14.88 -3.89
CA PHE A 156 -36.95 15.83 -4.71
C PHE A 156 -36.12 16.22 -5.92
N CYS A 157 -36.71 16.17 -7.11
CA CYS A 157 -36.07 16.65 -8.31
C CYS A 157 -35.85 18.15 -8.19
N TYR A 158 -34.59 18.61 -8.20
CA TYR A 158 -34.29 20.05 -8.13
C TYR A 158 -34.71 20.81 -9.40
N LYS A 159 -35.09 20.11 -10.48
CA LYS A 159 -35.67 20.75 -11.68
C LYS A 159 -37.16 21.03 -11.54
N CYS A 160 -37.96 20.07 -11.08
CA CYS A 160 -39.42 20.18 -11.07
C CYS A 160 -40.08 20.09 -9.69
N GLY A 161 -39.33 19.89 -8.61
CA GLY A 161 -39.82 19.77 -7.23
C GLY A 161 -40.54 18.46 -6.91
N GLU A 162 -40.78 17.60 -7.91
CA GLU A 162 -41.49 16.32 -7.72
C GLU A 162 -40.58 15.27 -7.09
N LYS A 163 -41.17 14.41 -6.25
CA LYS A 163 -40.47 13.26 -5.67
C LYS A 163 -40.45 12.10 -6.67
N GLY A 164 -39.47 11.21 -6.53
CA GLY A 164 -39.43 9.94 -7.26
C GLY A 164 -38.49 9.88 -8.46
N HIS A 165 -37.79 10.96 -8.80
CA HIS A 165 -36.70 10.97 -9.78
C HIS A 165 -35.67 12.04 -9.43
N LYS A 166 -34.42 11.87 -9.87
CA LYS A 166 -33.37 12.89 -9.69
C LYS A 166 -33.37 13.87 -10.86
N SER A 167 -32.79 15.04 -10.66
CA SER A 167 -32.74 16.14 -11.65
C SER A 167 -32.28 15.76 -13.06
N TYR A 168 -31.45 14.71 -13.19
CA TYR A 168 -30.94 14.24 -14.47
C TYR A 168 -31.88 13.27 -15.20
N GLU A 169 -32.87 12.70 -14.50
CA GLU A 169 -33.91 11.79 -15.01
C GLU A 169 -35.26 12.52 -15.21
N CYS A 170 -35.27 13.86 -15.14
CA CYS A 170 -36.51 14.63 -15.18
C CYS A 170 -37.16 14.61 -16.57
N PRO A 171 -38.42 14.13 -16.70
CA PRO A 171 -39.13 14.12 -17.98
C PRO A 171 -39.51 15.52 -18.46
N LYS A 172 -39.51 16.54 -17.57
CA LYS A 172 -39.70 17.95 -17.91
C LYS A 172 -38.34 18.56 -18.28
N LYS A 173 -38.03 18.64 -19.58
CA LYS A 173 -36.78 19.19 -20.14
C LYS A 173 -36.74 20.73 -20.19
N GLU A 174 -37.33 21.41 -19.22
CA GLU A 174 -37.23 22.88 -19.15
C GLU A 174 -36.18 23.25 -18.11
N ASP A 175 -35.02 23.71 -18.58
CA ASP A 175 -33.96 24.20 -17.72
C ASP A 175 -34.42 25.51 -17.06
N LYS A 176 -34.57 25.46 -15.73
CA LYS A 176 -34.79 26.62 -14.88
C LYS A 176 -33.45 27.29 -14.60
N CYS A 177 -33.39 28.61 -14.75
CA CYS A 177 -32.23 29.40 -14.39
C CYS A 177 -32.00 29.32 -12.87
N PHE A 178 -30.83 28.82 -12.46
CA PHE A 178 -30.45 28.72 -11.04
C PHE A 178 -30.09 30.06 -10.38
N LYS A 179 -30.12 31.18 -11.12
CA LYS A 179 -29.97 32.53 -10.56
C LYS A 179 -31.31 33.19 -10.30
N CYS A 180 -32.20 33.24 -11.30
CA CYS A 180 -33.45 34.01 -11.22
C CYS A 180 -34.73 33.16 -11.15
N GLY A 181 -34.62 31.83 -11.26
CA GLY A 181 -35.76 30.92 -11.18
C GLY A 181 -36.68 30.89 -12.42
N ARG A 182 -36.41 31.70 -13.46
CA ARG A 182 -37.18 31.70 -14.73
C ARG A 182 -36.74 30.58 -15.67
N LEU A 183 -37.66 30.12 -16.50
CA LEU A 183 -37.43 29.09 -17.52
C LEU A 183 -36.87 29.71 -18.82
N GLY A 184 -36.15 28.92 -19.61
CA GLY A 184 -35.74 29.29 -20.97
C GLY A 184 -34.30 29.79 -21.13
N HIS A 185 -33.53 29.91 -20.04
CA HIS A 185 -32.10 30.22 -20.10
C HIS A 185 -31.33 29.58 -18.93
N LYS A 186 -30.02 29.39 -19.10
CA LYS A 186 -29.11 28.87 -18.05
C LYS A 186 -28.54 30.02 -17.21
N ALA A 187 -28.08 29.69 -16.02
CA ALA A 187 -27.48 30.65 -15.07
C ALA A 187 -26.34 31.49 -15.66
N ASP A 188 -25.63 30.95 -16.64
CA ASP A 188 -24.48 31.58 -17.30
C ASP A 188 -24.86 32.72 -18.25
N VAL A 189 -26.11 32.74 -18.72
CA VAL A 189 -26.65 33.76 -19.66
C VAL A 189 -27.66 34.69 -18.95
N CYS A 190 -27.86 34.48 -17.65
CA CYS A 190 -28.82 35.23 -16.84
C CYS A 190 -28.31 36.65 -16.59
N ARG A 191 -29.09 37.65 -17.01
CA ARG A 191 -28.83 39.09 -16.76
C ARG A 191 -29.43 39.60 -15.45
N GLU A 192 -30.06 38.71 -14.67
CA GLU A 192 -30.70 39.04 -13.40
C GLU A 192 -29.86 38.57 -12.19
N GLY A 193 -30.06 39.24 -11.06
CA GLY A 193 -29.43 38.93 -9.77
C GLY A 193 -29.87 37.58 -9.20
N VAL A 194 -29.09 37.07 -8.24
CA VAL A 194 -29.38 35.79 -7.58
C VAL A 194 -30.55 36.00 -6.61
N VAL A 195 -31.60 35.20 -6.76
CA VAL A 195 -32.75 35.22 -5.84
C VAL A 195 -32.75 33.97 -4.96
N CYS A 196 -33.14 34.13 -3.70
CA CYS A 196 -33.29 33.02 -2.77
C CYS A 196 -34.48 32.14 -3.17
N PHE A 197 -34.25 30.86 -3.41
CA PHE A 197 -35.30 29.90 -3.77
C PHE A 197 -36.33 29.62 -2.67
N ASN A 198 -36.09 30.09 -1.45
CA ASN A 198 -36.96 29.85 -0.30
C ASN A 198 -37.81 31.08 0.08
N CYS A 199 -37.30 32.31 -0.11
CA CYS A 199 -38.03 33.55 0.22
C CYS A 199 -38.30 34.47 -0.98
N GLY A 200 -37.74 34.20 -2.16
CA GLY A 200 -37.98 35.00 -3.37
C GLY A 200 -37.28 36.35 -3.42
N GLU A 201 -36.50 36.70 -2.39
CA GLU A 201 -35.79 37.97 -2.29
C GLU A 201 -34.43 37.90 -3.01
N GLY A 202 -34.04 39.00 -3.66
CA GLY A 202 -32.74 39.15 -4.32
C GLY A 202 -31.63 39.53 -3.33
N GLY A 203 -30.45 38.94 -3.51
CA GLY A 203 -29.21 39.33 -2.83
C GLY A 203 -28.38 40.32 -3.62
#